data_AF-A0A947J3J2-F1
#
_entry.id   AF-A0A947J3J2-F1
#
_cell.length_a   1.000
_cell.length_b   1.000
_cell.length_c   1.000
_cell.angle_alpha   90.00
_cell.angle_beta   90.00
_cell.angle_gamma   90.00
#
_symmetry.space_group_name_H-M   'P 1'
#
loop_
_entity.id
_entity.type
_entity.pdbx_description
1 polymer ?
#
loop_
_entity_poly.entity_id
_entity_poly.type
_entity_poly.pdbx_seq_one_letter_code
_entity_poly.pdbx_strand_id
1 'polypeptide(L)'
;MSYSKWLGTLCTVGFLCLQPIQAEAAPESGWWWNPAESGRGFSIDIQGNSLFMAGYFYESDGRSTWLASGGAMQSTMAYQGSLLGYRNGQTLTGAYQPATPTSPSPGNISLQFSDDTHGTLTWPGGTIPIERFMFGSGSSSFQPETGWWWNASESGRGIYIEKQGSTLFMAGYMYDSSGNPVWYSSGNVVASPTLFQGNWSEFRNGQTLTGTYKAPSAPTSAGSVSVQFNSTTSATLTLPDGVQKQLTRFYITAAGANYQGWLTGASPDQARFISARGYPHVFTLGFVNEELNSFGLAAPLATPRRVETWAYNGANFVSVLFENGFFVSQETVGAHTTLQSTNLKPSQFTPGMTEAQVIAIMGQPSCVQTQEVAGKTIRYLRYKPTAQSPAASVAIENGSVITVLAGYVMVDPGQTVANICP
;
A
#
# COMPACT_ATOMS: atom_id res chain seq x y z
N MET A 1 -44.17 8.65 -10.82
CA MET A 1 -44.50 9.75 -11.77
C MET A 1 -43.46 10.82 -11.53
N SER A 2 -42.42 11.00 -12.36
CA SER A 2 -42.36 11.37 -13.77
C SER A 2 -41.52 12.65 -13.83
N TYR A 3 -40.30 12.52 -14.36
CA TYR A 3 -39.66 13.43 -15.31
C TYR A 3 -39.54 14.95 -15.02
N SER A 4 -38.27 15.39 -15.18
CA SER A 4 -37.86 16.53 -16.03
C SER A 4 -37.87 17.93 -15.39
N LYS A 5 -37.07 18.94 -15.78
CA LYS A 5 -36.12 19.17 -16.89
C LYS A 5 -35.59 20.62 -16.73
N TRP A 6 -34.41 20.91 -17.30
CA TRP A 6 -33.93 22.22 -17.82
C TRP A 6 -33.31 23.31 -16.90
N LEU A 7 -31.99 23.44 -17.07
CA LEU A 7 -31.14 24.64 -17.25
C LEU A 7 -31.76 26.05 -17.19
N GLY A 8 -31.02 26.99 -16.56
CA GLY A 8 -31.21 28.44 -16.68
C GLY A 8 -30.01 29.25 -16.16
N THR A 9 -29.21 29.73 -17.09
CA THR A 9 -27.90 30.41 -17.02
C THR A 9 -27.86 31.84 -16.43
N LEU A 10 -26.80 32.12 -15.62
CA LEU A 10 -26.00 33.35 -15.37
C LEU A 10 -26.65 34.76 -15.28
N CYS A 11 -26.33 35.57 -14.25
CA CYS A 11 -25.10 36.41 -14.19
C CYS A 11 -25.03 37.37 -12.96
N THR A 12 -23.86 37.39 -12.28
CA THR A 12 -23.14 38.53 -11.60
C THR A 12 -23.82 39.33 -10.46
N VAL A 13 -23.21 39.64 -9.30
CA VAL A 13 -21.81 39.95 -8.93
C VAL A 13 -21.59 39.57 -7.45
N GLY A 14 -20.42 38.99 -7.11
CA GLY A 14 -19.96 38.83 -5.72
C GLY A 14 -19.70 37.39 -5.26
N PHE A 15 -19.25 36.51 -6.14
CA PHE A 15 -18.87 35.14 -5.77
C PHE A 15 -17.34 35.05 -5.59
N LEU A 16 -16.89 34.85 -4.36
CA LEU A 16 -15.73 33.99 -4.13
C LEU A 16 -16.14 32.61 -4.64
N CYS A 17 -15.69 32.23 -5.83
CA CYS A 17 -15.77 30.86 -6.30
C CYS A 17 -15.01 29.98 -5.31
N LEU A 18 -15.71 29.34 -4.38
CA LEU A 18 -15.29 28.04 -3.85
C LEU A 18 -15.28 27.10 -5.05
N GLN A 19 -14.13 27.02 -5.72
CA GLN A 19 -13.88 25.97 -6.69
C GLN A 19 -13.96 24.65 -5.92
N PRO A 20 -14.66 23.62 -6.45
CA PRO A 20 -14.48 22.29 -5.91
C PRO A 20 -12.98 21.98 -6.04
N ILE A 21 -12.32 21.73 -4.91
CA ILE A 21 -11.01 21.09 -4.92
C ILE A 21 -11.29 19.71 -5.51
N GLN A 22 -11.06 19.55 -6.82
CA GLN A 22 -10.91 18.24 -7.40
C GLN A 22 -9.71 17.63 -6.68
N ALA A 23 -9.97 16.63 -5.84
CA ALA A 23 -8.91 15.73 -5.41
C ALA A 23 -8.41 15.08 -6.70
N GLU A 24 -7.27 15.52 -7.19
CA GLU A 24 -6.57 14.89 -8.30
C GLU A 24 -6.30 13.44 -7.87
N ALA A 25 -6.86 12.47 -8.61
CA ALA A 25 -6.75 11.06 -8.26
C ALA A 25 -5.26 10.69 -8.24
N ALA A 26 -4.74 10.25 -7.09
CA ALA A 26 -3.32 9.93 -6.95
C ALA A 26 -2.93 8.79 -7.93
N PRO A 27 -1.70 8.82 -8.47
CA PRO A 27 -1.23 7.81 -9.40
C PRO A 27 -1.23 6.43 -8.76
N GLU A 28 -1.68 5.42 -9.50
CA GLU A 28 -1.74 4.05 -9.01
C GLU A 28 -0.36 3.38 -9.00
N SER A 29 -0.09 2.61 -7.94
CA SER A 29 0.93 1.56 -7.99
C SER A 29 0.51 0.48 -8.99
N GLY A 30 1.46 0.01 -9.80
CA GLY A 30 1.28 -1.15 -10.64
C GLY A 30 2.27 -1.21 -11.80
N TRP A 31 1.90 -1.98 -12.81
CA TRP A 31 2.56 -2.01 -14.12
C TRP A 31 2.15 -0.82 -14.99
N TRP A 32 3.13 -0.15 -15.56
CA TRP A 32 2.98 0.98 -16.48
C TRP A 32 3.76 0.73 -17.76
N TRP A 33 3.24 1.21 -18.89
CA TRP A 33 3.84 0.93 -20.20
C TRP A 33 3.49 2.01 -21.22
N ASN A 34 4.22 2.03 -22.34
CA ASN A 34 3.84 2.81 -23.52
C ASN A 34 3.25 1.84 -24.56
N PRO A 35 1.96 1.99 -24.96
CA PRO A 35 1.32 1.10 -25.91
C PRO A 35 2.01 1.01 -27.27
N ALA A 36 2.69 2.09 -27.68
CA ALA A 36 3.44 2.13 -28.93
C ALA A 36 4.82 1.44 -28.86
N GLU A 37 5.29 1.06 -27.66
CA GLU A 37 6.63 0.54 -27.42
C GLU A 37 6.61 -0.78 -26.62
N SER A 38 5.79 -1.73 -27.07
CA SER A 38 5.65 -3.07 -26.45
C SER A 38 6.98 -3.82 -26.33
N GLY A 39 7.31 -4.29 -25.12
CA GLY A 39 8.54 -5.04 -24.85
C GLY A 39 9.46 -4.40 -23.82
N ARG A 40 9.16 -3.16 -23.43
CA ARG A 40 9.59 -2.50 -22.19
C ARG A 40 8.36 -2.10 -21.37
N GLY A 41 8.53 -1.98 -20.07
CA GLY A 41 7.55 -1.41 -19.15
C GLY A 41 8.20 -1.10 -17.81
N PHE A 42 7.38 -0.64 -16.88
CA PHE A 42 7.79 -0.09 -15.60
C PHE A 42 6.93 -0.65 -14.50
N SER A 43 7.53 -1.23 -13.48
CA SER A 43 6.88 -1.47 -12.20
C SER A 43 7.03 -0.20 -11.37
N ILE A 44 5.92 0.37 -10.94
CA ILE A 44 5.89 1.59 -10.12
C ILE A 44 5.18 1.26 -8.82
N ASP A 45 5.85 1.48 -7.70
CA ASP A 45 5.28 1.37 -6.36
C ASP A 45 5.32 2.75 -5.72
N ILE A 46 4.16 3.27 -5.38
CA ILE A 46 3.97 4.56 -4.71
C ILE A 46 3.48 4.27 -3.31
N GLN A 47 4.21 4.80 -2.31
CA GLN A 47 3.90 4.62 -0.90
C GLN A 47 4.05 5.97 -0.19
N GLY A 48 2.91 6.53 0.24
CA GLY A 48 2.87 7.88 0.80
C GLY A 48 3.40 8.92 -0.19
N ASN A 49 4.54 9.53 0.12
CA ASN A 49 5.22 10.50 -0.75
C ASN A 49 6.53 9.95 -1.34
N SER A 50 6.64 8.62 -1.47
CA SER A 50 7.81 7.95 -2.01
C SER A 50 7.41 7.10 -3.21
N LEU A 51 8.33 7.00 -4.16
CA LEU A 51 8.21 6.14 -5.32
C LEU A 51 9.42 5.24 -5.40
N PHE A 52 9.22 3.97 -5.74
CA PHE A 52 10.28 3.08 -6.17
C PHE A 52 9.81 2.34 -7.43
N MET A 53 10.63 2.44 -8.47
CA MET A 53 10.34 1.87 -9.76
C MET A 53 11.51 1.07 -10.30
N ALA A 54 11.21 0.15 -11.21
CA ALA A 54 12.19 -0.41 -12.11
C ALA A 54 11.63 -0.49 -13.52
N GLY A 55 12.49 -0.23 -14.50
CA GLY A 55 12.24 -0.49 -15.90
C GLY A 55 13.02 -1.72 -16.36
N TYR A 56 12.40 -2.52 -17.23
CA TYR A 56 13.06 -3.64 -17.92
C TYR A 56 13.47 -3.24 -19.34
N PHE A 57 14.75 -3.41 -19.65
CA PHE A 57 15.38 -2.98 -20.90
C PHE A 57 16.22 -4.12 -21.50
N TYR A 58 16.96 -3.79 -22.54
CA TYR A 58 17.93 -4.67 -23.17
C TYR A 58 19.27 -3.94 -23.39
N GLU A 59 20.35 -4.71 -23.44
CA GLU A 59 21.68 -4.24 -23.80
C GLU A 59 21.89 -4.36 -25.31
N SER A 60 22.94 -3.70 -25.83
CA SER A 60 23.29 -3.73 -27.26
C SER A 60 23.65 -5.14 -27.76
N ASP A 61 24.08 -6.03 -26.88
CA ASP A 61 24.36 -7.45 -27.16
C ASP A 61 23.10 -8.34 -27.06
N GLY A 62 21.92 -7.75 -26.83
CA GLY A 62 20.64 -8.44 -26.79
C GLY A 62 20.27 -9.07 -25.45
N ARG A 63 21.13 -9.02 -24.43
CA ARG A 63 20.77 -9.44 -23.07
C ARG A 63 19.68 -8.53 -22.50
N SER A 64 18.75 -9.08 -21.73
CA SER A 64 17.88 -8.27 -20.88
C SER A 64 18.69 -7.55 -19.80
N THR A 65 18.24 -6.39 -19.35
CA THR A 65 18.82 -5.63 -18.23
C THR A 65 17.71 -4.89 -17.50
N TRP A 66 17.97 -4.38 -16.31
CA TRP A 66 16.99 -3.59 -15.56
C TRP A 66 17.67 -2.43 -14.86
N LEU A 67 16.93 -1.33 -14.72
CA LEU A 67 17.36 -0.14 -14.01
C LEU A 67 16.28 0.24 -13.02
N ALA A 68 16.70 0.72 -11.84
CA ALA A 68 15.79 1.16 -10.81
C ALA A 68 15.90 2.68 -10.58
N SER A 69 14.89 3.26 -9.97
CA SER A 69 14.95 4.61 -9.40
C SER A 69 14.00 4.66 -8.22
N GLY A 70 14.36 5.38 -7.17
CA GLY A 70 13.41 5.65 -6.10
C GLY A 70 13.80 6.80 -5.21
N GLY A 71 12.88 7.20 -4.34
CA GLY A 71 13.05 8.30 -3.41
C GLY A 71 11.75 9.06 -3.18
N ALA A 72 11.88 10.21 -2.51
CA ALA A 72 10.76 11.09 -2.27
C ALA A 72 10.24 11.70 -3.59
N MET A 73 8.92 11.71 -3.74
CA MET A 73 8.22 12.43 -4.80
C MET A 73 8.22 13.94 -4.50
N GLN A 74 8.25 14.75 -5.55
CA GLN A 74 8.22 16.22 -5.44
C GLN A 74 6.79 16.73 -5.15
N SER A 75 5.79 15.99 -5.60
CA SER A 75 4.37 16.18 -5.31
C SER A 75 3.64 14.83 -5.40
N THR A 76 2.32 14.81 -5.19
CA THR A 76 1.50 13.61 -5.43
C THR A 76 1.57 13.12 -6.89
N MET A 77 1.92 13.98 -7.84
CA MET A 77 1.91 13.71 -9.28
C MET A 77 3.31 13.76 -9.93
N ALA A 78 4.36 14.02 -9.17
CA ALA A 78 5.70 14.24 -9.75
C ALA A 78 6.79 13.54 -8.96
N TYR A 79 7.65 12.80 -9.66
CA TYR A 79 8.85 12.17 -9.11
C TYR A 79 10.07 12.52 -9.97
N GLN A 80 11.21 12.78 -9.34
CA GLN A 80 12.50 12.86 -10.03
C GLN A 80 13.58 12.15 -9.21
N GLY A 81 14.51 11.51 -9.89
CA GLY A 81 15.65 10.84 -9.26
C GLY A 81 16.72 10.43 -10.26
N SER A 82 17.75 9.75 -9.76
CA SER A 82 18.78 9.14 -10.59
C SER A 82 18.45 7.69 -10.87
N LEU A 83 18.65 7.26 -12.12
CA LEU A 83 18.66 5.85 -12.48
C LEU A 83 19.82 5.14 -11.77
N LEU A 84 19.53 3.94 -11.30
CA LEU A 84 20.44 3.06 -10.57
C LEU A 84 20.57 1.76 -11.34
N GLY A 85 21.80 1.43 -11.71
CA GLY A 85 22.17 0.12 -12.23
C GLY A 85 22.87 -0.71 -11.16
N TYR A 86 22.76 -2.03 -11.27
CA TYR A 86 23.38 -2.97 -10.34
C TYR A 86 23.97 -4.16 -11.09
N ARG A 87 24.98 -4.82 -10.49
CA ARG A 87 25.67 -6.02 -10.99
C ARG A 87 26.06 -6.97 -9.85
N ASN A 88 26.51 -8.18 -10.21
CA ASN A 88 27.13 -9.17 -9.31
C ASN A 88 26.24 -9.68 -8.16
N GLY A 89 24.92 -9.52 -8.25
CA GLY A 89 24.02 -10.07 -7.22
C GLY A 89 23.64 -11.53 -7.49
N GLN A 90 22.67 -12.00 -6.71
CA GLN A 90 22.20 -13.38 -6.73
C GLN A 90 21.49 -13.77 -8.04
N THR A 91 21.82 -14.95 -8.57
CA THR A 91 21.12 -15.53 -9.71
C THR A 91 19.76 -16.11 -9.33
N LEU A 92 18.95 -16.56 -10.30
CA LEU A 92 17.61 -17.07 -10.03
C LEU A 92 17.57 -18.16 -8.93
N THR A 93 18.44 -19.16 -9.04
CA THR A 93 18.57 -20.31 -8.11
C THR A 93 19.89 -20.35 -7.34
N GLY A 94 20.78 -19.36 -7.54
CA GLY A 94 22.09 -19.32 -6.89
C GLY A 94 22.00 -19.01 -5.39
N ALA A 95 23.12 -19.26 -4.68
CA ALA A 95 23.30 -18.80 -3.31
C ALA A 95 23.28 -17.27 -3.22
N TYR A 96 22.96 -16.75 -2.03
CA TYR A 96 22.94 -15.31 -1.77
C TYR A 96 24.28 -14.66 -2.14
N GLN A 97 24.21 -13.61 -2.97
CA GLN A 97 25.31 -12.69 -3.24
C GLN A 97 24.79 -11.25 -3.26
N PRO A 98 25.47 -10.31 -2.57
CA PRO A 98 25.05 -8.92 -2.54
C PRO A 98 25.27 -8.26 -3.90
N ALA A 99 24.26 -7.51 -4.36
CA ALA A 99 24.39 -6.69 -5.57
C ALA A 99 25.28 -5.47 -5.32
N THR A 100 26.06 -5.10 -6.33
CA THR A 100 26.91 -3.90 -6.32
C THR A 100 26.34 -2.84 -7.26
N PRO A 101 26.17 -1.58 -6.83
CA PRO A 101 25.73 -0.51 -7.71
C PRO A 101 26.76 -0.23 -8.80
N THR A 102 26.31 0.06 -10.01
CA THR A 102 27.16 0.52 -11.11
C THR A 102 27.39 2.02 -10.99
N SER A 103 28.63 2.46 -11.20
CA SER A 103 29.00 3.88 -11.23
C SER A 103 29.76 4.18 -12.54
N PRO A 104 29.48 5.32 -13.22
CA PRO A 104 28.51 6.36 -12.84
C PRO A 104 27.04 5.93 -13.04
N SER A 105 26.11 6.74 -12.53
CA SER A 105 24.67 6.57 -12.78
C SER A 105 24.37 6.62 -14.29
N PRO A 106 23.43 5.79 -14.79
CA PRO A 106 22.96 5.85 -16.17
C PRO A 106 22.29 7.18 -16.58
N GLY A 107 21.91 8.04 -15.64
CA GLY A 107 21.30 9.34 -15.88
C GLY A 107 20.13 9.63 -14.94
N ASN A 108 19.43 10.74 -15.16
CA ASN A 108 18.26 11.12 -14.35
C ASN A 108 16.95 10.72 -15.01
N ILE A 109 15.93 10.47 -14.19
CA ILE A 109 14.58 10.11 -14.62
C ILE A 109 13.56 11.01 -13.92
N SER A 110 12.52 11.39 -14.65
CA SER A 110 11.39 12.19 -14.18
C SER A 110 10.08 11.56 -14.62
N LEU A 111 9.14 11.42 -13.69
CA LEU A 111 7.76 10.98 -13.89
C LEU A 111 6.84 12.14 -13.56
N GLN A 112 5.98 12.50 -14.51
CA GLN A 112 4.89 13.46 -14.31
C GLN A 112 3.57 12.76 -14.64
N PHE A 113 2.77 12.45 -13.64
CA PHE A 113 1.43 11.89 -13.82
C PHE A 113 0.45 12.99 -14.22
N SER A 114 -0.51 12.67 -15.08
CA SER A 114 -1.62 13.54 -15.47
C SER A 114 -2.93 13.16 -14.79
N ASP A 115 -3.03 11.90 -14.35
CA ASP A 115 -4.13 11.34 -13.56
C ASP A 115 -3.67 10.03 -12.90
N ASP A 116 -4.61 9.25 -12.36
CA ASP A 116 -4.35 7.99 -11.67
C ASP A 116 -3.78 6.90 -12.60
N THR A 117 -4.03 7.01 -13.90
CA THR A 117 -3.79 5.97 -14.91
C THR A 117 -2.89 6.39 -16.07
N HIS A 118 -2.50 7.67 -16.16
CA HIS A 118 -1.66 8.23 -17.23
C HIS A 118 -0.53 9.12 -16.70
N GLY A 119 0.60 9.10 -17.41
CA GLY A 119 1.73 9.96 -17.11
C GLY A 119 2.70 10.13 -18.27
N THR A 120 3.70 10.97 -18.05
CA THR A 120 4.81 11.23 -18.96
C THR A 120 6.11 10.90 -18.24
N LEU A 121 6.96 10.14 -18.91
CA LEU A 121 8.22 9.67 -18.36
C LEU A 121 9.38 10.18 -19.22
N THR A 122 10.33 10.86 -18.58
CA THR A 122 11.51 11.47 -19.22
C THR A 122 12.79 10.91 -18.61
N TRP A 123 13.68 10.34 -19.43
CA TRP A 123 14.98 9.81 -19.01
C TRP A 123 16.00 9.94 -20.17
N PRO A 124 17.25 9.42 -20.07
CA PRO A 124 18.24 9.49 -21.15
C PRO A 124 17.79 8.97 -22.54
N GLY A 125 16.73 8.17 -22.61
CA GLY A 125 16.15 7.63 -23.84
C GLY A 125 15.00 8.46 -24.39
N GLY A 126 14.76 9.66 -23.85
CA GLY A 126 13.76 10.61 -24.32
C GLY A 126 12.58 10.76 -23.39
N THR A 127 11.51 11.36 -23.93
CA THR A 127 10.25 11.61 -23.25
C THR A 127 9.16 10.79 -23.93
N ILE A 128 8.45 9.96 -23.16
CA ILE A 128 7.39 9.10 -23.66
C ILE A 128 6.13 9.19 -22.77
N PRO A 129 4.92 9.02 -23.34
CA PRO A 129 3.74 8.79 -22.53
C PRO A 129 3.77 7.36 -21.96
N ILE A 130 3.21 7.19 -20.76
CA ILE A 130 2.97 5.90 -20.13
C ILE A 130 1.54 5.85 -19.59
N GLU A 131 0.96 4.66 -19.55
CA GLU A 131 -0.35 4.39 -18.97
C GLU A 131 -0.32 3.13 -18.11
N ARG A 132 -1.31 2.98 -17.23
CA ARG A 132 -1.52 1.76 -16.44
C ARG A 132 -1.80 0.56 -17.32
N PHE A 133 -1.06 -0.51 -17.12
CA PHE A 133 -1.26 -1.77 -17.81
C PHE A 133 -2.37 -2.57 -17.11
N MET A 134 -3.53 -2.67 -17.76
CA MET A 134 -4.65 -3.47 -17.29
C MET A 134 -4.58 -4.88 -17.89
N PHE A 135 -4.45 -5.89 -17.03
CA PHE A 135 -4.35 -7.31 -17.39
C PHE A 135 -5.36 -8.19 -16.66
N GLY A 136 -6.27 -7.59 -15.90
CA GLY A 136 -7.39 -8.27 -15.28
C GLY A 136 -8.44 -7.28 -14.78
N SER A 137 -9.61 -7.80 -14.43
CA SER A 137 -10.69 -7.02 -13.83
C SER A 137 -11.50 -7.89 -12.87
N GLY A 138 -12.29 -7.24 -12.00
CA GLY A 138 -13.13 -7.91 -11.01
C GLY A 138 -12.52 -7.98 -9.60
N SER A 139 -13.33 -8.41 -8.64
CA SER A 139 -12.94 -8.57 -7.25
C SER A 139 -12.42 -9.98 -6.97
N SER A 140 -11.57 -10.10 -5.95
CA SER A 140 -11.05 -11.36 -5.48
C SER A 140 -11.25 -11.49 -3.98
N SER A 141 -11.52 -12.69 -3.49
CA SER A 141 -11.66 -12.98 -2.05
C SER A 141 -10.36 -12.79 -1.27
N PHE A 142 -9.22 -12.77 -1.96
CA PHE A 142 -7.91 -12.43 -1.42
C PHE A 142 -7.16 -11.50 -2.37
N GLN A 143 -6.50 -10.49 -1.82
CA GLN A 143 -5.73 -9.52 -2.58
C GLN A 143 -4.39 -9.26 -1.88
N PRO A 144 -3.25 -9.74 -2.41
CA PRO A 144 -1.95 -9.34 -1.89
C PRO A 144 -1.70 -7.86 -2.21
N GLU A 145 -0.88 -7.19 -1.41
CA GLU A 145 -0.48 -5.83 -1.72
C GLU A 145 0.31 -5.78 -3.04
N THR A 146 -0.10 -4.88 -3.93
CA THR A 146 0.66 -4.52 -5.12
C THR A 146 1.96 -3.85 -4.73
N GLY A 147 3.07 -4.27 -5.34
CA GLY A 147 4.35 -3.58 -5.22
C GLY A 147 5.54 -4.53 -5.16
N TRP A 148 6.59 -4.07 -4.49
CA TRP A 148 7.84 -4.80 -4.34
C TRP A 148 7.79 -5.82 -3.20
N TRP A 149 8.31 -7.02 -3.46
CA TRP A 149 8.44 -8.14 -2.54
C TRP A 149 9.87 -8.66 -2.55
N TRP A 150 10.39 -9.03 -1.39
CA TRP A 150 11.79 -9.41 -1.24
C TRP A 150 11.98 -10.39 -0.08
N ASN A 151 13.11 -11.09 -0.09
CA ASN A 151 13.55 -11.87 1.06
C ASN A 151 14.49 -11.00 1.89
N ALA A 152 14.12 -10.71 3.14
CA ALA A 152 14.87 -9.83 4.03
C ALA A 152 16.32 -10.29 4.29
N SER A 153 16.58 -11.60 4.20
CA SER A 153 17.90 -12.20 4.36
C SER A 153 18.73 -12.24 3.08
N GLU A 154 18.16 -11.84 1.93
CA GLU A 154 18.79 -11.95 0.61
C GLU A 154 18.67 -10.62 -0.18
N SER A 155 19.11 -9.51 0.44
CA SER A 155 19.04 -8.18 -0.16
C SER A 155 19.91 -8.05 -1.42
N GLY A 156 19.34 -7.47 -2.48
CA GLY A 156 20.01 -7.27 -3.78
C GLY A 156 19.17 -7.77 -4.96
N ARG A 157 18.08 -8.49 -4.71
CA ARG A 157 17.07 -8.87 -5.69
C ARG A 157 15.67 -8.62 -5.16
N GLY A 158 14.69 -8.52 -6.05
CA GLY A 158 13.30 -8.31 -5.68
C GLY A 158 12.34 -8.83 -6.75
N ILE A 159 11.08 -9.01 -6.36
CA ILE A 159 9.99 -9.40 -7.24
C ILE A 159 8.91 -8.34 -7.11
N TYR A 160 8.52 -7.73 -8.21
CA TYR A 160 7.32 -6.90 -8.22
C TYR A 160 6.11 -7.79 -8.48
N ILE A 161 5.05 -7.65 -7.68
CA ILE A 161 3.83 -8.45 -7.79
C ILE A 161 2.64 -7.50 -7.88
N GLU A 162 1.78 -7.72 -8.87
CA GLU A 162 0.46 -7.12 -8.96
C GLU A 162 -0.57 -8.19 -9.31
N LYS A 163 -1.74 -8.12 -8.68
CA LYS A 163 -2.87 -8.99 -9.01
C LYS A 163 -4.08 -8.13 -9.38
N GLN A 164 -4.67 -8.36 -10.54
CA GLN A 164 -5.89 -7.69 -11.01
C GLN A 164 -6.97 -8.74 -11.23
N GLY A 165 -8.05 -8.69 -10.44
CA GLY A 165 -9.05 -9.76 -10.44
C GLY A 165 -8.43 -11.11 -10.07
N SER A 166 -8.54 -12.11 -10.94
CA SER A 166 -7.94 -13.43 -10.77
C SER A 166 -6.59 -13.60 -11.48
N THR A 167 -6.10 -12.58 -12.20
CA THR A 167 -4.81 -12.64 -12.89
C THR A 167 -3.72 -12.02 -12.01
N LEU A 168 -2.61 -12.71 -11.84
CA LEU A 168 -1.39 -12.17 -11.23
C LEU A 168 -0.34 -11.98 -12.31
N PHE A 169 0.36 -10.85 -12.28
CA PHE A 169 1.55 -10.59 -13.09
C PHE A 169 2.70 -10.15 -12.18
N MET A 170 3.86 -10.78 -12.36
CA MET A 170 5.05 -10.50 -11.58
C MET A 170 6.31 -10.43 -12.44
N ALA A 171 7.31 -9.66 -12.00
CA ALA A 171 8.65 -9.70 -12.56
C ALA A 171 9.72 -9.77 -11.47
N GLY A 172 10.71 -10.64 -11.68
CA GLY A 172 11.88 -10.78 -10.83
C GLY A 172 13.10 -10.08 -11.43
N TYR A 173 13.83 -9.34 -10.59
CA TYR A 173 15.01 -8.55 -10.95
C TYR A 173 16.23 -9.22 -10.33
N MET A 174 17.03 -9.89 -11.17
CA MET A 174 18.04 -10.87 -10.79
C MET A 174 19.35 -10.61 -11.53
N TYR A 175 20.29 -11.56 -11.45
CA TYR A 175 21.55 -11.54 -12.19
C TYR A 175 21.82 -12.87 -12.89
N ASP A 176 22.58 -12.83 -13.98
CA ASP A 176 23.12 -14.04 -14.62
C ASP A 176 24.42 -14.51 -13.93
N SER A 177 24.95 -15.66 -14.33
CA SER A 177 26.19 -16.22 -13.78
C SER A 177 27.43 -15.37 -14.02
N SER A 178 27.36 -14.41 -14.94
CA SER A 178 28.42 -13.46 -15.24
C SER A 178 28.25 -12.15 -14.46
N GLY A 179 27.26 -12.06 -13.56
CA GLY A 179 26.96 -10.90 -12.75
C GLY A 179 26.24 -9.78 -13.52
N ASN A 180 25.74 -10.03 -14.72
CA ASN A 180 24.93 -9.04 -15.44
C ASN A 180 23.50 -9.04 -14.90
N PRO A 181 22.82 -7.88 -14.83
CA PRO A 181 21.39 -7.83 -14.52
C PRO A 181 20.58 -8.60 -15.57
N VAL A 182 19.57 -9.33 -15.14
CA VAL A 182 18.58 -10.06 -15.96
C VAL A 182 17.21 -9.89 -15.30
N TRP A 183 16.15 -9.83 -16.09
CA TRP A 183 14.78 -9.83 -15.56
C TRP A 183 13.99 -11.02 -16.11
N TYR A 184 13.10 -11.53 -15.28
CA TYR A 184 12.16 -12.59 -15.64
C TYR A 184 10.74 -12.11 -15.35
N SER A 185 9.77 -12.55 -16.14
CA SER A 185 8.36 -12.29 -15.84
C SER A 185 7.53 -13.57 -15.79
N SER A 186 6.42 -13.54 -15.07
CA SER A 186 5.42 -14.59 -15.08
C SER A 186 4.05 -13.96 -14.90
N GLY A 187 3.06 -14.47 -15.62
CA GLY A 187 1.67 -14.01 -15.47
C GLY A 187 0.70 -15.11 -15.83
N ASN A 188 -0.34 -15.28 -15.01
CA ASN A 188 -1.37 -16.29 -15.22
C ASN A 188 -2.57 -16.02 -14.29
N VAL A 189 -3.68 -16.69 -14.57
CA VAL A 189 -4.78 -16.82 -13.61
C VAL A 189 -4.26 -17.60 -12.39
N VAL A 190 -4.56 -17.11 -11.18
CA VAL A 190 -4.17 -17.77 -9.93
C VAL A 190 -4.86 -19.13 -9.81
N ALA A 191 -4.13 -20.14 -9.30
CA ALA A 191 -4.65 -21.50 -9.11
C ALA A 191 -5.65 -21.57 -7.95
N SER A 192 -5.50 -20.69 -6.95
CA SER A 192 -6.47 -20.43 -5.88
C SER A 192 -6.34 -18.97 -5.44
N PRO A 193 -7.23 -18.42 -4.58
CA PRO A 193 -7.12 -17.04 -4.12
C PRO A 193 -5.74 -16.66 -3.55
N THR A 194 -5.02 -17.61 -2.96
CA THR A 194 -3.70 -17.40 -2.32
C THR A 194 -2.55 -18.12 -3.02
N LEU A 195 -2.77 -18.79 -4.16
CA LEU A 195 -1.74 -19.58 -4.84
C LEU A 195 -1.59 -19.18 -6.31
N PHE A 196 -0.40 -18.72 -6.68
CA PHE A 196 0.01 -18.53 -8.06
C PHE A 196 0.95 -19.66 -8.51
N GLN A 197 0.77 -20.12 -9.75
CA GLN A 197 1.67 -21.08 -10.42
C GLN A 197 1.90 -20.65 -11.88
N GLY A 198 3.16 -20.71 -12.33
CA GLY A 198 3.54 -20.35 -13.68
C GLY A 198 4.97 -20.75 -14.02
N ASN A 199 5.48 -20.21 -15.11
CA ASN A 199 6.88 -20.33 -15.51
C ASN A 199 7.51 -18.93 -15.61
N TRP A 200 8.77 -18.81 -15.20
CA TRP A 200 9.57 -17.64 -15.50
C TRP A 200 9.85 -17.58 -17.01
N SER A 201 9.58 -16.43 -17.60
CA SER A 201 9.85 -16.11 -18.99
C SER A 201 11.00 -15.11 -19.06
N GLU A 202 12.01 -15.41 -19.87
CA GLU A 202 13.14 -14.53 -20.18
C GLU A 202 13.02 -14.00 -21.60
N PHE A 203 13.13 -12.68 -21.77
CA PHE A 203 13.08 -12.02 -23.07
C PHE A 203 14.47 -11.52 -23.48
N ARG A 204 14.73 -11.44 -24.79
CA ARG A 204 16.00 -10.95 -25.36
C ARG A 204 15.78 -10.09 -26.60
N ASN A 205 16.83 -9.39 -27.02
CA ASN A 205 16.92 -8.65 -28.28
C ASN A 205 15.92 -7.50 -28.47
N GLY A 206 15.35 -6.94 -27.39
CA GLY A 206 14.44 -5.80 -27.47
C GLY A 206 15.15 -4.43 -27.49
N GLN A 207 14.38 -3.38 -27.18
CA GLN A 207 14.81 -1.99 -27.21
C GLN A 207 15.81 -1.66 -26.08
N THR A 208 16.94 -1.03 -26.43
CA THR A 208 17.91 -0.53 -25.44
C THR A 208 17.45 0.76 -24.78
N LEU A 209 18.11 1.20 -23.69
CA LEU A 209 17.72 2.40 -22.93
C LEU A 209 17.54 3.65 -23.82
N THR A 210 18.41 3.84 -24.81
CA THR A 210 18.44 5.01 -25.71
C THR A 210 18.20 4.67 -27.18
N GLY A 211 17.89 3.40 -27.47
CA GLY A 211 17.65 2.93 -28.83
C GLY A 211 16.22 3.20 -29.30
N THR A 212 16.03 3.19 -30.62
CA THR A 212 14.70 3.20 -31.24
C THR A 212 13.92 1.94 -30.86
N TYR A 213 12.59 2.02 -30.92
CA TYR A 213 11.72 0.88 -30.63
C TYR A 213 12.14 -0.38 -31.41
N LYS A 214 12.21 -1.49 -30.68
CA LYS A 214 12.50 -2.83 -31.19
C LYS A 214 11.80 -3.86 -30.31
N ALA A 215 10.88 -4.61 -30.90
CA ALA A 215 10.20 -5.69 -30.20
C ALA A 215 11.20 -6.79 -29.80
N PRO A 216 11.09 -7.37 -28.58
CA PRO A 216 11.92 -8.48 -28.18
C PRO A 216 11.59 -9.76 -28.95
N SER A 217 12.54 -10.69 -28.96
CA SER A 217 12.32 -12.06 -29.43
C SER A 217 11.33 -12.79 -28.52
N ALA A 218 10.73 -13.88 -29.04
CA ALA A 218 9.87 -14.76 -28.24
C ALA A 218 10.60 -15.23 -26.97
N PRO A 219 9.92 -15.26 -25.82
CA PRO A 219 10.56 -15.58 -24.56
C PRO A 219 10.96 -17.06 -24.48
N THR A 220 12.02 -17.34 -23.74
CA THR A 220 12.40 -18.69 -23.32
C THR A 220 11.99 -18.93 -21.87
N SER A 221 11.66 -20.16 -21.50
CA SER A 221 11.36 -20.49 -20.12
C SER A 221 12.64 -20.63 -19.29
N ALA A 222 12.68 -19.98 -18.13
CA ALA A 222 13.74 -20.12 -17.12
C ALA A 222 13.35 -21.07 -15.97
N GLY A 223 12.27 -21.84 -16.15
CA GLY A 223 11.77 -22.83 -15.20
C GLY A 223 10.50 -22.41 -14.45
N SER A 224 9.98 -23.33 -13.64
CA SER A 224 8.72 -23.16 -12.90
C SER A 224 8.85 -22.20 -11.73
N VAL A 225 7.74 -21.55 -11.37
CA VAL A 225 7.63 -20.71 -10.18
C VAL A 225 6.25 -20.84 -9.55
N SER A 226 6.20 -20.84 -8.22
CA SER A 226 4.95 -20.67 -7.48
C SER A 226 5.11 -19.65 -6.35
N VAL A 227 4.02 -18.93 -6.07
CA VAL A 227 3.93 -18.03 -4.93
C VAL A 227 2.71 -18.42 -4.11
N GLN A 228 2.95 -18.88 -2.88
CA GLN A 228 1.91 -19.13 -1.89
C GLN A 228 1.85 -17.92 -0.96
N PHE A 229 0.76 -17.16 -1.00
CA PHE A 229 0.54 -16.06 -0.07
C PHE A 229 0.13 -16.61 1.29
N ASN A 230 0.81 -16.15 2.34
CA ASN A 230 0.49 -16.47 3.74
C ASN A 230 -0.34 -15.33 4.37
N SER A 231 -0.12 -14.09 3.93
CA SER A 231 -0.92 -12.91 4.24
C SER A 231 -0.90 -11.94 3.06
N THR A 232 -1.55 -10.78 3.18
CA THR A 232 -1.47 -9.71 2.15
C THR A 232 -0.06 -9.14 1.97
N THR A 233 0.84 -9.38 2.93
CA THR A 233 2.20 -8.80 3.00
C THR A 233 3.32 -9.85 3.18
N SER A 234 2.97 -11.15 3.23
CA SER A 234 3.94 -12.25 3.33
C SER A 234 3.58 -13.41 2.40
N ALA A 235 4.62 -14.04 1.82
CA ALA A 235 4.46 -15.15 0.89
C ALA A 235 5.65 -16.11 0.93
N THR A 236 5.46 -17.31 0.39
CA THR A 236 6.51 -18.29 0.13
C THR A 236 6.65 -18.47 -1.37
N LEU A 237 7.81 -18.09 -1.90
CA LEU A 237 8.22 -18.30 -3.28
C LEU A 237 8.90 -19.66 -3.41
N THR A 238 8.49 -20.48 -4.38
CA THR A 238 9.23 -21.69 -4.77
C THR A 238 9.90 -21.45 -6.12
N LEU A 239 11.22 -21.61 -6.16
CA LEU A 239 12.07 -21.41 -7.33
C LEU A 239 12.14 -22.68 -8.20
N PRO A 240 12.70 -22.61 -9.43
CA PRO A 240 12.76 -23.76 -10.35
C PRO A 240 13.46 -25.02 -9.79
N ASP A 241 14.38 -24.85 -8.86
CA ASP A 241 15.11 -25.92 -8.17
C ASP A 241 14.34 -26.51 -6.97
N GLY A 242 13.13 -26.02 -6.71
CA GLY A 242 12.29 -26.42 -5.57
C GLY A 242 12.63 -25.70 -4.27
N VAL A 243 13.66 -24.84 -4.25
CA VAL A 243 14.03 -24.09 -3.04
C VAL A 243 12.96 -23.06 -2.73
N GLN A 244 12.52 -23.04 -1.48
CA GLN A 244 11.57 -22.08 -0.96
C GLN A 244 12.27 -20.87 -0.35
N LYS A 245 11.75 -19.68 -0.67
CA LYS A 245 12.20 -18.38 -0.13
C LYS A 245 11.00 -17.67 0.49
N GLN A 246 11.20 -17.13 1.69
CA GLN A 246 10.21 -16.27 2.31
C GLN A 246 10.28 -14.88 1.68
N LEU A 247 9.13 -14.39 1.24
CA LEU A 247 8.96 -13.04 0.73
C LEU A 247 8.15 -12.20 1.72
N THR A 248 8.55 -10.96 1.90
CA THR A 248 7.79 -9.91 2.58
C THR A 248 7.61 -8.72 1.65
N ARG A 249 6.52 -7.99 1.84
CA ARG A 249 6.28 -6.71 1.17
C ARG A 249 7.38 -5.71 1.54
N PHE A 250 7.97 -5.09 0.53
CA PHE A 250 8.99 -4.04 0.67
C PHE A 250 8.33 -2.66 0.74
N TYR A 251 8.45 -1.98 1.88
CA TYR A 251 8.03 -0.60 1.99
C TYR A 251 9.18 0.39 1.72
N ILE A 252 8.89 1.41 0.91
CA ILE A 252 9.85 2.40 0.40
C ILE A 252 10.06 3.43 1.50
N THR A 253 11.13 3.24 2.26
CA THR A 253 11.64 4.29 3.13
C THR A 253 12.81 5.00 2.45
N ALA A 254 12.91 6.32 2.64
CA ALA A 254 14.18 7.01 2.42
C ALA A 254 15.24 6.28 3.24
N ALA A 255 16.40 5.98 2.63
CA ALA A 255 17.50 5.28 3.28
C ALA A 255 17.71 5.80 4.71
N GLY A 256 17.40 4.97 5.72
CA GLY A 256 17.59 5.30 7.14
C GLY A 256 16.34 5.34 8.04
N ALA A 257 15.11 5.17 7.55
CA ALA A 257 13.96 5.03 8.46
C ALA A 257 13.74 3.55 8.85
N ASN A 258 14.02 3.24 10.12
CA ASN A 258 13.63 1.98 10.76
C ASN A 258 12.11 1.78 10.64
N TYR A 259 11.67 0.54 10.38
CA TYR A 259 10.28 0.08 10.51
C TYR A 259 9.80 0.05 11.97
N GLN A 260 10.06 1.11 12.72
CA GLN A 260 9.08 1.50 13.71
C GLN A 260 8.12 2.40 12.94
N GLY A 261 6.96 1.85 12.58
CA GLY A 261 5.84 2.67 12.13
C GLY A 261 5.66 3.87 13.05
N TRP A 262 4.92 4.88 12.61
CA TRP A 262 4.47 5.94 13.50
C TRP A 262 3.40 5.35 14.43
N LEU A 263 3.80 4.47 15.35
CA LEU A 263 2.98 3.84 16.35
C LEU A 263 2.38 4.88 17.31
N THR A 264 2.85 6.12 17.22
CA THR A 264 2.34 7.29 17.92
C THR A 264 1.19 8.01 17.21
N GLY A 265 0.78 7.60 16.00
CA GLY A 265 -0.39 8.18 15.31
C GLY A 265 -0.20 9.61 14.81
N ALA A 266 1.05 10.01 14.52
CA ALA A 266 1.42 11.34 14.06
C ALA A 266 2.25 11.29 12.77
N SER A 267 1.91 10.38 11.85
CA SER A 267 2.62 10.26 10.59
C SER A 267 2.38 11.48 9.67
N PRO A 268 3.22 11.68 8.64
CA PRO A 268 2.96 12.67 7.60
C PRO A 268 1.62 12.48 6.88
N ASP A 269 1.22 11.24 6.59
CA ASP A 269 -0.07 10.96 5.93
C ASP A 269 -1.22 11.35 6.84
N GLN A 270 -1.18 10.93 8.10
CA GLN A 270 -2.17 11.32 9.11
C GLN A 270 -2.25 12.84 9.29
N ALA A 271 -1.10 13.52 9.31
CA ALA A 271 -1.03 14.98 9.37
C ALA A 271 -1.68 15.65 8.15
N ARG A 272 -1.52 15.08 6.94
CA ARG A 272 -2.20 15.57 5.72
C ARG A 272 -3.71 15.48 5.86
N PHE A 273 -4.24 14.34 6.30
CA PHE A 273 -5.69 14.18 6.53
C PHE A 273 -6.21 15.13 7.61
N ILE A 274 -5.45 15.33 8.70
CA ILE A 274 -5.79 16.31 9.74
C ILE A 274 -5.81 17.73 9.19
N SER A 275 -4.82 18.11 8.39
CA SER A 275 -4.76 19.46 7.80
C SER A 275 -5.90 19.73 6.81
N ALA A 276 -6.32 18.70 6.06
CA ALA A 276 -7.34 18.83 5.04
C ALA A 276 -8.77 18.76 5.59
N ARG A 277 -9.00 17.96 6.64
CA ARG A 277 -10.36 17.60 7.12
C ARG A 277 -10.57 17.81 8.61
N GLY A 278 -9.54 18.21 9.35
CA GLY A 278 -9.53 18.14 10.80
C GLY A 278 -9.31 16.71 11.31
N TYR A 279 -9.42 16.53 12.63
CA TYR A 279 -9.41 15.20 13.24
C TYR A 279 -10.65 14.39 12.81
N PRO A 280 -10.55 13.04 12.78
CA PRO A 280 -11.67 12.20 12.38
C PRO A 280 -12.86 12.36 13.34
N HIS A 281 -14.08 12.23 12.79
CA HIS A 281 -15.31 12.25 13.57
C HIS A 281 -15.45 10.97 14.40
N VAL A 282 -15.04 9.85 13.80
CA VAL A 282 -14.97 8.51 14.42
C VAL A 282 -13.64 7.89 14.07
N PHE A 283 -13.00 7.19 15.00
CA PHE A 283 -11.87 6.35 14.65
C PHE A 283 -11.90 5.02 15.39
N THR A 284 -11.38 3.99 14.72
CA THR A 284 -10.88 2.77 15.34
C THR A 284 -9.37 2.75 15.24
N LEU A 285 -8.74 2.25 16.28
CA LEU A 285 -7.29 2.06 16.37
C LEU A 285 -7.05 0.70 17.01
N GLY A 286 -6.25 -0.15 16.38
CA GLY A 286 -5.84 -1.44 16.88
C GLY A 286 -4.32 -1.55 16.92
N PHE A 287 -3.81 -2.19 17.98
CA PHE A 287 -2.41 -2.60 18.08
C PHE A 287 -2.31 -4.10 17.88
N VAL A 288 -1.76 -4.51 16.76
CA VAL A 288 -1.61 -5.92 16.40
C VAL A 288 -0.21 -6.35 16.79
N ASN A 289 -0.12 -7.29 17.73
CA ASN A 289 1.14 -7.83 18.23
C ASN A 289 1.34 -9.30 17.87
N GLU A 290 0.34 -9.92 17.24
CA GLU A 290 0.33 -11.32 16.85
C GLU A 290 -0.25 -11.46 15.45
N GLU A 291 0.21 -12.45 14.71
CA GLU A 291 -0.36 -12.88 13.43
C GLU A 291 -0.62 -14.39 13.45
N LEU A 292 -1.50 -14.88 12.58
CA LEU A 292 -1.66 -16.32 12.42
C LEU A 292 -0.51 -16.85 11.56
N ASN A 293 0.22 -17.82 12.09
CA ASN A 293 1.23 -18.54 11.33
C ASN A 293 0.58 -19.50 10.32
N SER A 294 1.40 -20.20 9.54
CA SER A 294 0.97 -21.17 8.52
C SER A 294 0.13 -22.34 9.06
N PHE A 295 0.10 -22.55 10.37
CA PHE A 295 -0.73 -23.57 11.03
C PHE A 295 -2.02 -22.99 11.63
N GLY A 296 -2.32 -21.71 11.40
CA GLY A 296 -3.45 -21.02 12.00
C GLY A 296 -3.29 -20.76 13.50
N LEU A 297 -2.06 -20.81 14.01
CA LEU A 297 -1.74 -20.51 15.41
C LEU A 297 -1.24 -19.08 15.54
N ALA A 298 -1.64 -18.37 16.59
CA ALA A 298 -1.14 -17.04 16.88
C ALA A 298 0.38 -17.09 17.17
N ALA A 299 1.14 -16.27 16.45
CA ALA A 299 2.57 -16.08 16.61
C ALA A 299 2.86 -14.58 16.81
N PRO A 300 3.77 -14.21 17.73
CA PRO A 300 4.09 -12.82 17.98
C PRO A 300 4.75 -12.18 16.75
N LEU A 301 4.34 -10.96 16.43
CA LEU A 301 4.99 -10.14 15.42
C LEU A 301 6.34 -9.64 15.97
N ALA A 302 7.37 -9.66 15.13
CA ALA A 302 8.68 -9.08 15.47
C ALA A 302 8.59 -7.57 15.75
N THR A 303 7.62 -6.89 15.13
CA THR A 303 7.30 -5.48 15.36
C THR A 303 5.78 -5.30 15.44
N PRO A 304 5.26 -4.67 16.51
CA PRO A 304 3.85 -4.30 16.61
C PRO A 304 3.37 -3.48 15.42
N ARG A 305 2.14 -3.72 14.97
CA ARG A 305 1.47 -2.91 13.95
C ARG A 305 0.41 -2.02 14.59
N ARG A 306 0.24 -0.83 14.05
CA ARG A 306 -0.82 0.13 14.41
C ARG A 306 -1.76 0.26 13.22
N VAL A 307 -2.97 -0.28 13.33
CA VAL A 307 -3.98 -0.21 12.27
C VAL A 307 -5.07 0.74 12.71
N GLU A 308 -5.46 1.68 11.86
CA GLU A 308 -6.47 2.67 12.20
C GLU A 308 -7.45 2.89 11.07
N THR A 309 -8.75 2.96 11.38
CA THR A 309 -9.74 3.46 10.45
C THR A 309 -10.29 4.78 10.94
N TRP A 310 -10.19 5.81 10.12
CA TRP A 310 -10.64 7.17 10.39
C TRP A 310 -11.85 7.48 9.53
N ALA A 311 -12.95 7.90 10.17
CA ALA A 311 -14.16 8.29 9.47
C ALA A 311 -14.38 9.80 9.53
N TYR A 312 -14.72 10.36 8.37
CA TYR A 312 -14.99 11.77 8.16
C TYR A 312 -16.41 11.94 7.64
N ASN A 313 -17.13 12.85 8.28
CA ASN A 313 -18.49 13.18 7.91
C ASN A 313 -18.52 14.57 7.27
N GLY A 314 -18.50 14.60 5.94
CA GLY A 314 -18.49 15.82 5.12
C GLY A 314 -19.69 15.86 4.17
N ALA A 315 -19.49 16.13 2.88
CA ALA A 315 -20.56 15.95 1.89
C ALA A 315 -21.00 14.47 1.77
N ASN A 316 -20.08 13.55 2.00
CA ASN A 316 -20.30 12.11 2.12
C ASN A 316 -19.62 11.58 3.38
N PHE A 317 -20.04 10.39 3.83
CA PHE A 317 -19.35 9.66 4.88
C PHE A 317 -18.18 8.86 4.26
N VAL A 318 -16.96 9.22 4.65
CA VAL A 318 -15.71 8.68 4.07
C VAL A 318 -14.94 7.95 5.15
N SER A 319 -14.53 6.72 4.85
CA SER A 319 -13.64 5.91 5.70
C SER A 319 -12.24 5.89 5.11
N VAL A 320 -11.22 6.03 5.95
CA VAL A 320 -9.80 6.03 5.57
C VAL A 320 -9.07 5.02 6.43
N LEU A 321 -8.38 4.07 5.82
CA LEU A 321 -7.56 3.08 6.51
C LEU A 321 -6.11 3.54 6.52
N PHE A 322 -5.49 3.48 7.69
CA PHE A 322 -4.06 3.62 7.89
C PHE A 322 -3.46 2.38 8.51
N GLU A 323 -2.23 2.10 8.13
CA GLU A 323 -1.41 1.09 8.77
C GLU A 323 -0.03 1.66 9.07
N ASN A 324 0.39 1.56 10.34
CA ASN A 324 1.63 2.13 10.84
C ASN A 324 1.77 3.64 10.58
N GLY A 325 0.62 4.30 10.45
CA GLY A 325 0.49 5.70 10.08
C GLY A 325 0.48 5.95 8.57
N PHE A 326 0.73 4.97 7.71
CA PHE A 326 0.67 5.13 6.26
C PHE A 326 -0.74 4.98 5.74
N PHE A 327 -1.12 5.77 4.74
CA PHE A 327 -2.39 5.61 4.04
C PHE A 327 -2.44 4.26 3.31
N VAL A 328 -3.53 3.51 3.49
CA VAL A 328 -3.76 2.22 2.83
C VAL A 328 -4.88 2.34 1.80
N SER A 329 -6.05 2.83 2.20
CA SER A 329 -7.21 2.96 1.31
C SER A 329 -8.20 4.01 1.82
N GLN A 330 -9.09 4.46 0.92
CA GLN A 330 -10.23 5.30 1.24
C GLN A 330 -11.47 4.79 0.53
N GLU A 331 -12.61 4.80 1.23
CA GLU A 331 -13.90 4.41 0.67
C GLU A 331 -14.97 5.45 1.02
N THR A 332 -15.89 5.69 0.08
CA THR A 332 -17.12 6.43 0.35
C THR A 332 -18.18 5.43 0.75
N VAL A 333 -18.60 5.48 2.01
CA VAL A 333 -19.44 4.43 2.62
C VAL A 333 -20.93 4.82 2.58
N GLY A 334 -21.24 6.10 2.32
CA GLY A 334 -22.62 6.54 2.12
C GLY A 334 -22.80 8.06 2.11
N ALA A 335 -24.06 8.48 2.05
CA ALA A 335 -24.43 9.89 2.19
C ALA A 335 -24.11 10.41 3.60
N HIS A 336 -23.87 11.72 3.71
CA HIS A 336 -23.69 12.38 5.00
C HIS A 336 -24.87 12.12 5.95
N THR A 337 -24.55 11.87 7.23
CA THR A 337 -25.52 11.79 8.33
C THR A 337 -25.09 12.76 9.44
N THR A 338 -25.95 13.12 10.39
CA THR A 338 -25.51 14.01 11.50
C THR A 338 -24.74 13.19 12.55
N LEU A 339 -23.40 13.29 12.55
CA LEU A 339 -22.54 12.70 13.57
C LEU A 339 -21.96 13.76 14.49
N GLN A 340 -21.96 13.49 15.80
CA GLN A 340 -21.19 14.27 16.76
C GLN A 340 -19.72 13.83 16.71
N SER A 341 -18.81 14.78 16.46
CA SER A 341 -17.38 14.50 16.42
C SER A 341 -16.84 14.13 17.80
N THR A 342 -15.94 13.15 17.84
CA THR A 342 -15.13 12.89 19.04
C THR A 342 -14.13 14.02 19.29
N ASN A 343 -13.87 14.33 20.56
CA ASN A 343 -12.79 15.24 20.97
C ASN A 343 -11.45 14.51 21.14
N LEU A 344 -11.45 13.17 21.06
CA LEU A 344 -10.26 12.34 21.17
C LEU A 344 -9.46 12.36 19.89
N LYS A 345 -8.14 12.32 20.03
CA LYS A 345 -7.20 12.28 18.92
C LYS A 345 -6.55 10.90 18.88
N PRO A 346 -6.44 10.25 17.71
CA PRO A 346 -5.81 8.94 17.63
C PRO A 346 -4.36 8.91 18.14
N SER A 347 -3.64 10.04 17.99
CA SER A 347 -2.26 10.21 18.48
C SER A 347 -2.10 10.23 20.00
N GLN A 348 -3.19 10.35 20.77
CA GLN A 348 -3.15 10.27 22.23
C GLN A 348 -2.91 8.85 22.73
N PHE A 349 -3.10 7.84 21.89
CA PHE A 349 -3.00 6.44 22.27
C PHE A 349 -1.78 5.81 21.59
N THR A 350 -1.03 4.95 22.28
CA THR A 350 0.18 4.30 21.74
C THR A 350 0.19 2.82 22.16
N PRO A 351 0.95 1.95 21.48
CA PRO A 351 1.06 0.55 21.89
C PRO A 351 1.60 0.44 23.32
N GLY A 352 1.12 -0.56 24.07
CA GLY A 352 1.56 -0.81 25.44
C GLY A 352 1.01 0.17 26.48
N MET A 353 0.14 1.10 26.09
CA MET A 353 -0.50 2.03 27.03
C MET A 353 -1.29 1.28 28.09
N THR A 354 -1.18 1.70 29.35
CA THR A 354 -1.83 1.08 30.50
C THR A 354 -3.22 1.65 30.75
N GLU A 355 -4.06 0.92 31.50
CA GLU A 355 -5.37 1.40 31.97
C GLU A 355 -5.27 2.77 32.67
N ALA A 356 -4.25 2.98 33.50
CA ALA A 356 -4.02 4.25 34.19
C ALA A 356 -3.73 5.41 33.22
N GLN A 357 -2.97 5.17 32.16
CA GLN A 357 -2.69 6.17 31.12
C GLN A 357 -3.93 6.50 30.29
N VAL A 358 -4.78 5.51 30.02
CA VAL A 358 -6.09 5.74 29.38
C VAL A 358 -6.98 6.61 30.26
N ILE A 359 -7.06 6.30 31.56
CA ILE A 359 -7.83 7.09 32.54
C ILE A 359 -7.30 8.53 32.63
N ALA A 360 -6.00 8.74 32.48
CA ALA A 360 -5.42 10.10 32.45
C ALA A 360 -5.86 10.90 31.22
N ILE A 361 -6.15 10.24 30.08
CA ILE A 361 -6.61 10.89 28.84
C ILE A 361 -8.12 11.09 28.86
N MET A 362 -8.88 10.06 29.25
CA MET A 362 -10.32 9.96 29.04
C MET A 362 -11.15 10.11 30.32
N GLY A 363 -10.50 10.17 31.49
CA GLY A 363 -11.16 10.09 32.77
C GLY A 363 -11.59 8.67 33.14
N GLN A 364 -12.31 8.56 34.26
CA GLN A 364 -12.85 7.27 34.72
C GLN A 364 -13.90 6.74 33.73
N PRO A 365 -13.85 5.44 33.37
CA PRO A 365 -14.87 4.86 32.51
C PRO A 365 -16.23 4.84 33.20
N SER A 366 -17.29 4.91 32.41
CA SER A 366 -18.67 4.79 32.91
C SER A 366 -18.96 3.39 33.46
N CYS A 367 -18.32 2.37 32.89
CA CYS A 367 -18.29 1.01 33.42
C CYS A 367 -17.12 0.23 32.81
N VAL A 368 -16.79 -0.91 33.41
CA VAL A 368 -15.83 -1.88 32.88
C VAL A 368 -16.55 -3.20 32.63
N GLN A 369 -16.46 -3.71 31.42
CA GLN A 369 -16.95 -5.05 31.07
C GLN A 369 -15.75 -5.97 30.84
N THR A 370 -15.87 -7.24 31.22
CA THR A 370 -14.84 -8.25 30.98
C THR A 370 -15.43 -9.36 30.13
N GLN A 371 -14.70 -9.79 29.09
CA GLN A 371 -15.11 -10.87 28.21
C GLN A 371 -13.93 -11.79 27.92
N GLU A 372 -14.19 -13.09 27.89
CA GLU A 372 -13.24 -14.07 27.39
C GLU A 372 -13.38 -14.19 25.87
N VAL A 373 -12.30 -13.95 25.14
CA VAL A 373 -12.24 -14.06 23.68
C VAL A 373 -11.05 -14.94 23.33
N ALA A 374 -11.29 -16.11 22.74
CA ALA A 374 -10.23 -17.05 22.35
C ALA A 374 -9.24 -17.39 23.48
N GLY A 375 -9.72 -17.51 24.72
CA GLY A 375 -8.91 -17.81 25.91
C GLY A 375 -8.12 -16.62 26.48
N LYS A 376 -8.41 -15.41 25.98
CA LYS A 376 -7.83 -14.14 26.45
C LYS A 376 -8.91 -13.33 27.16
N THR A 377 -8.60 -12.86 28.37
CA THR A 377 -9.45 -11.95 29.12
C THR A 377 -9.31 -10.53 28.59
N ILE A 378 -10.36 -10.01 27.95
CA ILE A 378 -10.42 -8.64 27.44
C ILE A 378 -11.27 -7.78 28.35
N ARG A 379 -10.69 -6.70 28.86
CA ARG A 379 -11.39 -5.66 29.64
C ARG A 379 -11.77 -4.51 28.71
N TYR A 380 -13.05 -4.20 28.62
CA TYR A 380 -13.58 -3.05 27.90
C TYR A 380 -13.91 -1.93 28.87
N LEU A 381 -13.14 -0.84 28.80
CA LEU A 381 -13.47 0.42 29.44
C LEU A 381 -14.49 1.14 28.55
N ARG A 382 -15.72 1.32 29.04
CA ARG A 382 -16.82 1.93 28.26
C ARG A 382 -17.10 3.35 28.75
N TYR A 383 -17.25 4.27 27.82
CA TYR A 383 -17.54 5.68 28.08
C TYR A 383 -18.86 6.04 27.43
N LYS A 384 -19.88 6.35 28.26
CA LYS A 384 -21.21 6.76 27.79
C LYS A 384 -21.14 8.08 27.01
N PRO A 385 -21.97 8.25 25.97
CA PRO A 385 -22.07 9.53 25.29
C PRO A 385 -22.62 10.59 26.25
N THR A 386 -22.13 11.82 26.13
CA THR A 386 -22.64 13.02 26.78
C THR A 386 -23.13 14.00 25.72
N ALA A 387 -23.74 15.11 26.13
CA ALA A 387 -24.14 16.16 25.17
C ALA A 387 -22.94 16.74 24.41
N GLN A 388 -21.72 16.62 24.93
CA GLN A 388 -20.50 17.22 24.36
C GLN A 388 -19.50 16.19 23.83
N SER A 389 -19.73 14.89 24.02
CA SER A 389 -18.83 13.85 23.53
C SER A 389 -19.56 12.56 23.18
N PRO A 390 -19.32 11.97 22.00
CA PRO A 390 -19.88 10.68 21.61
C PRO A 390 -19.32 9.54 22.46
N ALA A 391 -19.86 8.33 22.31
CA ALA A 391 -19.39 7.18 23.07
C ALA A 391 -17.97 6.76 22.63
N ALA A 392 -17.26 6.14 23.56
CA ALA A 392 -15.95 5.54 23.32
C ALA A 392 -15.79 4.23 24.08
N SER A 393 -14.91 3.37 23.58
CA SER A 393 -14.53 2.12 24.20
C SER A 393 -13.04 1.87 24.02
N VAL A 394 -12.39 1.41 25.09
CA VAL A 394 -10.99 0.98 25.05
C VAL A 394 -10.92 -0.48 25.51
N ALA A 395 -10.36 -1.34 24.66
CA ALA A 395 -10.11 -2.73 24.99
C ALA A 395 -8.69 -2.88 25.51
N ILE A 396 -8.56 -3.58 26.65
CA ILE A 396 -7.31 -3.83 27.34
C ILE A 396 -7.15 -5.35 27.51
N GLU A 397 -6.00 -5.86 27.13
CA GLU A 397 -5.58 -7.25 27.32
C GLU A 397 -4.27 -7.23 28.12
N ASN A 398 -4.16 -8.04 29.17
CA ASN A 398 -2.96 -8.14 30.02
C ASN A 398 -2.44 -6.78 30.52
N GLY A 399 -3.34 -5.83 30.78
CA GLY A 399 -3.00 -4.50 31.28
C GLY A 399 -2.56 -3.49 30.21
N SER A 400 -2.53 -3.88 28.94
CA SER A 400 -2.18 -3.00 27.81
C SER A 400 -3.35 -2.78 26.85
N VAL A 401 -3.47 -1.56 26.33
CA VAL A 401 -4.44 -1.21 25.28
C VAL A 401 -4.15 -2.00 24.02
N ILE A 402 -5.18 -2.65 23.48
CA ILE A 402 -5.15 -3.35 22.19
C ILE A 402 -6.07 -2.70 21.16
N THR A 403 -7.12 -2.01 21.59
CA THR A 403 -8.04 -1.32 20.67
C THR A 403 -8.66 -0.09 21.31
N VAL A 404 -8.82 0.98 20.53
CA VAL A 404 -9.59 2.17 20.88
C VAL A 404 -10.63 2.39 19.79
N LEU A 405 -11.89 2.54 20.19
CA LEU A 405 -12.98 2.97 19.32
C LEU A 405 -13.59 4.23 19.93
N ALA A 406 -13.60 5.32 19.17
CA ALA A 406 -14.09 6.62 19.63
C ALA A 406 -14.98 7.27 18.57
N GLY A 407 -16.05 7.94 19.01
CA GLY A 407 -16.93 8.68 18.09
C GLY A 407 -18.20 7.95 17.69
N TYR A 408 -18.45 6.73 18.19
CA TYR A 408 -19.62 5.96 17.78
C TYR A 408 -20.82 6.31 18.66
N VAL A 409 -21.93 6.66 18.02
CA VAL A 409 -23.24 6.73 18.63
C VAL A 409 -24.23 6.32 17.53
N MET A 410 -24.66 5.06 17.52
CA MET A 410 -25.78 4.63 16.67
C MET A 410 -27.06 5.11 17.34
N VAL A 411 -27.41 6.38 17.13
CA VAL A 411 -28.71 6.88 17.57
C VAL A 411 -29.27 7.72 16.45
N ASP A 412 -30.27 7.19 15.77
CA ASP A 412 -31.21 8.02 15.02
C ASP A 412 -31.84 9.01 16.01
N PRO A 413 -32.00 10.31 15.66
CA PRO A 413 -32.60 11.29 16.55
C PRO A 413 -33.95 10.79 17.12
N GLY A 414 -34.02 10.56 18.44
CA GLY A 414 -35.23 10.12 19.14
C GLY A 414 -35.25 8.68 19.68
N GLN A 415 -34.21 7.87 19.46
CA GLN A 415 -34.08 6.52 20.05
C GLN A 415 -33.39 6.54 21.43
N THR A 416 -33.83 5.71 22.37
CA THR A 416 -33.13 5.48 23.65
C THR A 416 -31.83 4.72 23.40
N VAL A 417 -30.71 5.28 23.87
CA VAL A 417 -29.37 4.66 23.74
C VAL A 417 -29.40 3.27 24.35
N ALA A 418 -29.13 2.22 23.56
CA ALA A 418 -28.86 0.90 24.10
C ALA A 418 -27.76 1.03 25.16
N ASN A 419 -28.03 0.61 26.39
CA ASN A 419 -27.13 0.86 27.51
C ASN A 419 -25.81 0.12 27.27
N ILE A 420 -24.77 0.84 26.82
CA ILE A 420 -23.42 0.31 26.63
C ILE A 420 -22.75 -0.13 27.94
N CYS A 421 -23.39 0.17 29.07
CA CYS A 421 -23.05 -0.26 30.41
C CYS A 421 -24.28 -0.93 31.07
N PRO A 422 -24.67 -2.13 30.61
CA PRO A 422 -25.78 -2.89 31.16
C PRO A 422 -25.58 -3.22 32.65
#